data_AF-A0A9J5YV51-F1
#
_entry.id   AF-A0A9J5YV51-F1
#
_cell.length_a   1.000
_cell.length_b   1.000
_cell.length_c   1.000
_cell.angle_alpha   90.00
_cell.angle_beta   90.00
_cell.angle_gamma   90.00
#
_symmetry.space_group_name_H-M   'P 1'
#
loop_
_entity.id
_entity.type
_entity.pdbx_description
1 polymer ?
#
loop_
_entity_poly.entity_id
_entity_poly.type
_entity_poly.pdbx_seq_one_letter_code
_entity_poly.pdbx_strand_id
1 'polypeptide(L)'
;MCGAYAFCFSEAFGQYKVLRLGYGKFDGRLKATELEVCTLGVDEKWKYVDEVPEPLWRSFSNANVNGFAHWMNSEKNDSIYSFNSLTEEVKSLLAPRGLIPPSYNLTLAEFFELSMFV
;
A
#
# COMPACT_ATOMS: atom_id res chain seq x y z
N MET A 1 3.08 -13.27 11.60
CA MET A 1 2.40 -12.06 11.08
C MET A 1 3.45 -11.20 10.41
N CYS A 2 3.38 -10.98 9.10
CA CYS A 2 4.23 -9.97 8.48
C CYS A 2 3.49 -8.64 8.55
N GLY A 3 3.93 -7.75 9.43
CA GLY A 3 3.56 -6.34 9.31
C GLY A 3 4.01 -5.84 7.94
N ALA A 4 3.17 -5.09 7.24
CA ALA A 4 3.62 -4.37 6.07
C ALA A 4 4.25 -3.06 6.56
N TYR A 5 5.43 -2.73 6.06
CA TYR A 5 6.13 -1.49 6.41
C TYR A 5 6.36 -0.65 5.15
N ALA A 6 6.28 0.66 5.30
CA ALA A 6 6.68 1.62 4.26
C ALA A 6 7.67 2.62 4.86
N PHE A 7 8.62 3.07 4.07
CA PHE A 7 9.57 4.11 4.48
C PHE A 7 9.31 5.36 3.64
N CYS A 8 9.41 6.52 4.27
CA CYS A 8 9.35 7.81 3.60
C CYS A 8 10.31 8.82 4.22
N PHE A 9 10.73 9.80 3.42
CA PHE A 9 11.63 10.85 3.85
C PHE A 9 10.92 12.19 3.74
N SER A 10 10.91 12.94 4.84
CA SER A 10 10.45 14.32 4.88
C SER A 10 11.66 15.24 4.70
N GLU A 11 11.78 15.82 3.51
CA GLU A 11 12.90 16.70 3.16
C GLU A 11 12.93 17.96 4.03
N ALA A 12 11.77 18.56 4.29
CA ALA A 12 11.64 19.75 5.12
C ALA A 12 12.21 19.59 6.54
N PHE A 13 12.12 18.38 7.11
CA PHE A 13 12.63 18.07 8.44
C PHE A 13 13.92 17.25 8.43
N GLY A 14 14.40 16.82 7.27
CA GLY A 14 15.54 15.91 7.15
C GLY A 14 15.33 14.57 7.87
N GLN A 15 14.09 14.08 7.94
CA GLN A 15 13.70 12.96 8.79
C GLN A 15 13.16 11.79 7.99
N TYR A 16 13.55 10.57 8.39
CA TYR A 16 12.93 9.35 7.91
C TYR A 16 11.75 8.96 8.81
N LYS A 17 10.65 8.56 8.18
CA LYS A 17 9.48 8.00 8.83
C LYS A 17 9.24 6.58 8.34
N VAL A 18 8.81 5.73 9.25
CA VAL A 18 8.35 4.37 8.97
C VAL A 18 6.87 4.31 9.23
N LEU A 19 6.13 3.80 8.27
CA LEU A 19 4.72 3.46 8.38
C LEU A 19 4.61 1.97 8.64
N ARG A 20 3.65 1.56 9.46
CA ARG A 20 3.27 0.16 9.61
C ARG A 20 1.75 0.01 9.62
N LEU A 21 1.28 -1.13 9.13
CA LEU A 21 -0.11 -1.53 9.28
C LEU A 21 -0.29 -2.33 10.57
N GLY A 22 -1.20 -1.87 11.43
CA GLY A 22 -1.76 -2.64 12.52
C GLY A 22 -2.79 -3.64 11.99
N TYR A 23 -2.73 -4.90 12.44
CA TYR A 23 -3.63 -5.96 12.00
C TYR A 23 -4.55 -6.43 13.13
N GLY A 24 -5.86 -6.40 12.88
CA GLY A 24 -6.89 -6.99 13.73
C GLY A 24 -7.44 -8.30 13.15
N LYS A 25 -8.07 -9.13 14.00
CA LYS A 25 -8.89 -10.26 13.54
C LYS A 25 -10.31 -9.79 13.27
N PHE A 26 -10.81 -10.03 12.08
CA PHE A 26 -12.19 -9.75 11.68
C PHE A 26 -12.74 -10.96 10.93
N ASP A 27 -13.82 -11.56 11.44
CA ASP A 27 -14.44 -12.77 10.87
C ASP A 27 -13.43 -13.91 10.60
N GLY A 28 -12.56 -14.19 11.59
CA GLY A 28 -11.53 -15.22 11.50
C GLY A 28 -10.34 -14.91 10.57
N ARG A 29 -10.36 -13.78 9.84
CA ARG A 29 -9.29 -13.33 8.93
C ARG A 29 -8.49 -12.18 9.55
N LEU A 30 -7.20 -12.10 9.22
CA LEU A 30 -6.36 -10.96 9.59
C LEU A 30 -6.55 -9.84 8.58
N LYS A 31 -6.87 -8.65 9.07
CA LYS A 31 -7.15 -7.46 8.27
C LYS A 31 -6.37 -6.29 8.85
N ALA A 32 -5.77 -5.48 7.98
CA ALA A 32 -5.22 -4.21 8.41
C ALA A 32 -6.37 -3.32 8.89
N THR A 33 -6.27 -2.77 10.09
CA THR A 33 -7.27 -1.91 10.73
C THR A 33 -6.74 -0.51 10.96
N GLU A 34 -5.45 -0.39 11.24
CA GLU A 34 -4.84 0.85 11.70
C GLU A 34 -3.58 1.14 10.89
N LEU A 35 -3.34 2.43 10.63
CA LEU A 35 -2.07 2.92 10.12
C LEU A 35 -1.34 3.66 11.24
N GLU A 36 -0.08 3.29 11.45
CA GLU A 36 0.78 3.95 12.44
C GLU A 36 2.05 4.44 11.78
N VAL A 37 2.63 5.51 12.34
CA VAL A 37 3.89 6.11 11.90
C VAL A 37 4.88 6.25 13.04
N CYS A 38 6.18 6.16 12.73
CA CYS A 38 7.28 6.41 13.63
C CYS A 38 8.38 7.20 12.92
N THR A 39 8.82 8.30 13.51
CA THR A 39 9.97 9.08 13.03
C THR A 39 11.26 8.50 13.60
N LEU A 40 12.14 8.03 12.72
CA LEU A 40 13.36 7.34 13.12
C LEU A 40 14.33 8.27 13.87
N GLY A 41 14.82 7.79 15.02
CA GLY A 41 15.74 8.54 15.87
C GLY A 41 15.11 9.69 16.64
N VAL A 42 13.80 9.90 16.53
CA VAL A 42 13.05 10.97 17.21
C VAL A 42 11.95 10.38 18.09
N ASP A 43 11.14 9.49 17.54
CA ASP A 43 9.99 8.94 18.24
C ASP A 43 10.38 7.71 19.07
N GLU A 44 9.99 7.70 20.35
CA GLU A 44 10.18 6.55 21.25
C GLU A 44 9.14 5.45 21.03
N LYS A 45 7.99 5.80 20.44
CA LYS A 45 6.85 4.91 20.20
C LYS A 45 6.12 5.25 18.90
N TRP A 46 5.39 4.27 18.40
CA TRP A 46 4.51 4.44 17.24
C TRP A 46 3.35 5.38 17.57
N LYS A 47 2.96 6.19 16.58
CA LYS A 47 1.82 7.10 16.62
C LYS A 47 0.73 6.59 15.71
N TYR A 48 -0.49 6.57 16.20
CA TYR A 48 -1.67 6.31 15.38
C TYR A 48 -1.86 7.47 14.38
N VAL A 49 -2.12 7.12 13.12
CA VAL A 49 -2.36 8.08 12.04
C VAL A 49 -3.84 8.09 11.68
N ASP A 50 -4.36 6.94 11.23
CA ASP A 50 -5.72 6.83 10.74
C ASP A 50 -6.18 5.36 10.70
N GLU A 51 -7.49 5.16 10.53
CA GLU A 51 -8.03 3.86 10.14
C GLU A 51 -7.68 3.62 8.68
N VAL A 52 -7.33 2.38 8.34
CA VAL A 52 -7.01 2.05 6.95
C VAL A 52 -8.33 2.01 6.16
N PRO A 53 -8.47 2.79 5.06
CA PRO A 53 -9.70 2.78 4.26
C PRO A 53 -9.82 1.42 3.56
N GLU A 54 -10.59 0.55 4.19
CA GLU A 54 -10.78 -0.86 3.84
C GLU A 54 -9.53 -1.77 4.02
N PRO A 55 -9.73 -3.04 4.39
CA PRO A 55 -8.64 -3.89 4.84
C PRO A 55 -7.66 -4.21 3.71
N LEU A 56 -6.45 -3.67 3.82
CA LEU A 56 -5.32 -4.10 3.00
C LEU A 56 -4.97 -5.55 3.34
N TRP A 57 -4.81 -6.37 2.31
CA TRP A 57 -4.33 -7.73 2.45
C TRP A 57 -2.80 -7.77 2.33
N ARG A 58 -2.15 -8.18 3.43
CA ARG A 58 -0.75 -8.64 3.54
C ARG A 58 0.39 -7.68 3.20
N SER A 59 0.25 -6.73 2.28
CA SER A 59 1.36 -5.86 1.87
C SER A 59 0.92 -4.55 1.23
N PHE A 60 1.78 -3.55 1.31
CA PHE A 60 1.67 -2.35 0.51
C PHE A 60 2.28 -2.56 -0.90
N SER A 61 1.62 -2.07 -1.94
CA SER A 61 2.27 -1.73 -3.22
C SER A 61 2.89 -0.33 -3.09
N ASN A 62 3.97 -0.23 -2.32
CA ASN A 62 4.56 1.07 -1.98
C ASN A 62 5.34 1.69 -3.15
N ALA A 63 4.92 2.90 -3.55
CA ALA A 63 5.80 3.84 -4.23
C ALA A 63 6.09 4.99 -3.27
N ASN A 64 7.37 5.33 -3.08
CA ASN A 64 7.76 6.55 -2.38
C ASN A 64 8.15 7.62 -3.38
N VAL A 65 7.42 8.73 -3.42
CA VAL A 65 7.69 9.84 -4.33
C VAL A 65 7.48 11.16 -3.60
N ASN A 66 8.48 12.05 -3.64
CA ASN A 66 8.40 13.42 -3.11
C ASN A 66 7.92 13.50 -1.64
N GLY A 67 8.34 12.55 -0.80
CA GLY A 67 7.94 12.51 0.60
C GLY A 67 6.54 11.95 0.84
N PHE A 68 5.91 11.35 -0.17
CA PHE A 68 4.65 10.64 -0.03
C PHE A 68 4.86 9.14 -0.17
N ALA A 69 4.21 8.36 0.70
CA ALA A 69 4.08 6.93 0.53
C ALA A 69 2.72 6.62 -0.08
N HIS A 70 2.70 6.01 -1.26
CA HIS A 70 1.47 5.69 -2.00
C HIS A 70 1.18 4.20 -1.96
N TRP A 71 -0.09 3.84 -1.83
CA TRP A 71 -0.56 2.46 -1.94
C TRP A 71 -1.96 2.39 -2.58
N MET A 72 -2.33 1.21 -3.06
CA MET A 72 -3.68 0.91 -3.54
C MET A 72 -4.23 -0.32 -2.83
N ASN A 73 -5.55 -0.43 -2.78
CA ASN A 73 -6.20 -1.66 -2.35
C ASN A 73 -6.08 -2.70 -3.50
N SER A 74 -5.57 -3.89 -3.17
CA SER A 74 -5.36 -4.97 -4.14
C SER A 74 -6.65 -5.59 -4.70
N GLU A 75 -7.77 -5.45 -3.96
CA GLU A 75 -9.09 -5.97 -4.36
C GLU A 75 -9.89 -4.91 -5.13
N LYS A 76 -9.87 -3.67 -4.64
CA LYS A 76 -10.54 -2.53 -5.24
C LYS A 76 -9.49 -1.55 -5.76
N ASN A 77 -9.13 -1.69 -7.03
CA ASN A 77 -8.19 -0.80 -7.72
C ASN A 77 -8.86 0.54 -8.12
N ASP A 78 -9.76 1.07 -7.30
CA ASP A 78 -10.55 2.27 -7.59
C ASP A 78 -9.95 3.56 -6.98
N SER A 79 -9.05 3.41 -6.00
CA SER A 79 -8.51 4.50 -5.21
C SER A 79 -7.02 4.32 -4.95
N ILE A 80 -6.28 5.42 -5.06
CA ILE A 80 -4.88 5.56 -4.64
C ILE A 80 -4.88 6.31 -3.32
N TYR A 81 -4.24 5.71 -2.31
CA TYR A 81 -4.04 6.30 -1.00
C TYR A 81 -2.62 6.83 -0.88
N SER A 82 -2.46 7.95 -0.19
CA SER A 82 -1.19 8.65 -0.06
C SER A 82 -1.03 9.17 1.36
N PHE A 83 0.05 8.77 2.02
CA PHE A 83 0.49 9.34 3.29
C PHE A 83 1.50 10.45 3.02
N ASN A 84 1.28 11.63 3.60
CA ASN A 84 2.22 12.75 3.53
C ASN A 84 3.21 12.71 4.70
N SER A 85 4.51 12.51 4.44
CA SER A 85 5.53 12.48 5.50
C SER A 85 5.76 13.83 6.19
N LEU A 86 5.27 14.93 5.64
CA LEU A 86 5.35 16.24 6.26
C LEU A 86 4.24 16.46 7.28
N THR A 87 2.99 16.24 6.85
CA THR A 87 1.79 16.55 7.65
C THR A 87 1.26 15.35 8.43
N GLU A 88 1.77 14.15 8.14
CA GLU A 88 1.28 12.87 8.66
C GLU A 88 -0.19 12.59 8.33
N GLU A 89 -0.74 13.20 7.27
CA GLU A 89 -2.11 12.99 6.83
C GLU A 89 -2.21 11.92 5.74
N VAL A 90 -3.31 11.16 5.74
CA VAL A 90 -3.69 10.25 4.65
C VAL A 90 -4.72 10.94 3.76
N LYS A 91 -4.52 10.85 2.44
CA LYS A 91 -5.49 11.30 1.43
C LYS A 91 -5.75 10.21 0.41
N SER A 92 -6.96 10.19 -0.13
CA SER A 92 -7.34 9.32 -1.24
C SER A 92 -7.62 10.11 -2.50
N LEU A 93 -7.32 9.48 -3.64
CA LEU A 93 -7.61 9.97 -4.98
C LEU A 93 -8.19 8.81 -5.79
N LEU A 94 -9.08 9.11 -6.74
CA LEU A 94 -9.57 8.08 -7.65
C LEU A 94 -8.42 7.56 -8.52
N ALA A 95 -8.34 6.24 -8.66
CA ALA A 95 -7.40 5.60 -9.57
C ALA A 95 -7.75 5.96 -11.03
N PRO A 96 -6.73 6.05 -11.92
CA PRO A 96 -6.97 6.28 -13.34
C PRO A 96 -7.95 5.25 -13.94
N ARG A 97 -8.90 5.74 -14.75
CA ARG A 97 -9.84 4.86 -15.46
C ARG A 97 -9.09 4.00 -16.49
N GLY A 98 -9.57 2.78 -16.69
CA GLY A 98 -8.98 1.83 -17.66
C GLY A 98 -7.94 0.89 -17.06
N LEU A 99 -7.73 0.91 -15.74
CA LEU A 99 -7.05 -0.18 -15.04
C LEU A 99 -7.87 -1.47 -15.20
N ILE A 100 -7.41 -2.35 -16.08
CA ILE A 100 -7.89 -3.73 -16.14
C ILE A 100 -7.37 -4.40 -14.86
N PRO A 101 -8.24 -4.86 -13.95
CA PRO A 101 -7.77 -5.56 -12.76
C PRO A 101 -6.91 -6.74 -13.21
N PRO A 102 -5.77 -7.01 -12.55
CA PRO A 102 -4.97 -8.18 -12.88
C PRO A 102 -5.89 -9.40 -12.84
N SER A 103 -5.98 -10.10 -13.97
CA SER A 103 -6.69 -11.37 -14.03
C SER A 103 -5.89 -12.36 -13.18
N TYR A 104 -6.22 -12.48 -11.90
CA TYR A 104 -5.71 -13.58 -11.07
C TYR A 104 -6.16 -14.95 -11.58
N ASN A 105 -7.03 -14.99 -12.60
CA ASN A 105 -7.21 -16.12 -13.49
C ASN A 105 -6.14 -16.08 -14.58
N LEU A 106 -4.96 -16.63 -14.28
CA LEU A 106 -4.15 -17.25 -15.33
C LEU A 106 -5.03 -18.31 -15.99
N THR A 107 -5.56 -18.03 -17.17
CA THR A 107 -6.06 -19.10 -18.02
C THR A 107 -4.86 -19.98 -18.34
N LEU A 108 -4.82 -21.16 -17.74
CA LEU A 108 -3.83 -22.17 -18.05
C LEU A 108 -4.01 -22.54 -19.53
N ALA A 109 -3.04 -22.10 -20.35
CA ALA A 109 -2.80 -22.48 -21.74
C ALA A 109 -3.90 -22.16 -22.78
N GLU A 110 -3.64 -21.15 -23.61
CA GLU A 110 -3.79 -21.32 -25.05
C GLU A 110 -2.40 -21.17 -25.67
N PHE A 111 -1.76 -22.31 -25.89
CA PHE A 111 -0.57 -22.42 -26.73
C PHE A 111 -1.06 -22.24 -28.17
N PHE A 112 -1.12 -21.00 -28.66
CA PHE A 112 -1.26 -20.77 -30.10
C PHE A 112 0.10 -21.02 -30.74
N GLU A 113 0.28 -22.22 -31.30
CA GLU A 113 1.28 -22.39 -32.34
C GLU A 113 0.90 -21.49 -33.52
N LEU A 114 1.76 -20.52 -33.83
CA LEU A 114 1.81 -19.90 -35.14
C LEU A 114 3.23 -19.98 -35.71
N SER A 115 3.42 -21.09 -36.45
CA SER A 115 4.10 -21.26 -37.73
C SER A 115 5.58 -20.89 -37.90
N MET A 116 6.38 -21.83 -38.43
CA MET A 116 7.28 -21.54 -39.56
C MET A 116 7.75 -22.80 -40.30
N PHE A 117 7.74 -22.70 -41.63
CA PHE A 117 8.09 -23.65 -42.67
C PHE A 117 9.52 -24.23 -42.57
N VAL A 118 9.66 -25.52 -42.90
CA VAL A 118 10.46 -26.03 -44.04
C VAL A 118 9.73 -27.23 -44.64
#